data_AF-A0A7C5W5F3-F1
#
_entry.id   AF-A0A7C5W5F3-F1
#
_cell.length_a   1.000
_cell.length_b   1.000
_cell.length_c   1.000
_cell.angle_alpha   90.00
_cell.angle_beta   90.00
_cell.angle_gamma   90.00
#
_symmetry.space_group_name_H-M   'P 1'
#
loop_
_entity.id
_entity.type
_entity.pdbx_description
1 polymer ?
#
loop_
_entity_poly.entity_id
_entity_poly.type
_entity_poly.pdbx_seq_one_letter_code
_entity_poly.pdbx_strand_id
1 'polypeptide(L)'
;MGIRIAVGARRIDILIQFLIESVTISLIGGVVGLLLGVITILIFNSLVPDFKVQFTPWIFMLSFGFSVGVGIIFGVFPARRAANMNPIDALRYE
;
A
#
# COMPACT_ATOMS: atom_id res chain seq x y z
N MET A 1 -6.41 -4.24 -17.96
CA MET A 1 -7.06 -2.91 -17.96
C MET A 1 -7.59 -2.51 -19.33
N GLY A 2 -6.80 -2.65 -20.42
CA GLY A 2 -7.24 -2.31 -21.79
C GLY A 2 -8.60 -2.92 -22.15
N ILE A 3 -8.82 -4.19 -21.82
CA ILE A 3 -10.12 -4.88 -21.97
C ILE A 3 -11.28 -4.25 -21.18
N ARG A 4 -11.11 -3.82 -19.92
CA ARG A 4 -12.19 -3.16 -19.15
C ARG A 4 -12.52 -1.77 -19.70
N ILE A 5 -11.51 -1.03 -20.15
CA ILE A 5 -11.68 0.27 -20.82
C ILE A 5 -12.40 0.07 -22.17
N ALA A 6 -12.04 -0.97 -22.93
CA ALA A 6 -12.65 -1.32 -24.22
C ALA A 6 -14.11 -1.76 -24.09
N VAL A 7 -14.49 -2.37 -22.96
CA VAL A 7 -15.88 -2.79 -22.65
C VAL A 7 -16.71 -1.64 -22.03
N GLY A 8 -16.13 -0.44 -21.85
CA GLY A 8 -16.83 0.76 -21.42
C GLY A 8 -16.85 1.02 -19.91
N ALA A 9 -15.94 0.40 -19.13
CA ALA A 9 -15.78 0.72 -17.71
C ALA A 9 -15.44 2.21 -17.52
N ARG A 10 -16.08 2.86 -16.56
CA ARG A 10 -15.84 4.28 -16.30
C ARG A 10 -14.46 4.44 -15.66
N ARG A 11 -13.82 5.59 -15.93
CA ARG A 11 -12.54 5.96 -15.30
C ARG A 11 -12.55 5.82 -13.78
N ILE A 12 -13.69 6.10 -13.15
CA ILE A 12 -13.89 5.98 -11.69
C ILE A 12 -13.82 4.53 -11.20
N ASP A 13 -14.32 3.56 -11.99
CA ASP A 13 -14.37 2.15 -11.60
C ASP A 13 -12.95 1.57 -11.50
N ILE A 14 -12.11 1.93 -12.46
CA ILE A 14 -10.70 1.54 -12.51
C ILE A 14 -9.93 2.19 -11.37
N LEU A 15 -10.21 3.47 -11.09
CA LEU A 15 -9.58 4.21 -10.01
C LEU A 15 -9.88 3.58 -8.64
N ILE A 16 -11.15 3.25 -8.39
CA ILE A 16 -11.60 2.65 -7.13
C ILE A 16 -10.99 1.25 -6.95
N GLN A 17 -10.95 0.42 -8.00
CA GLN A 17 -10.35 -0.91 -7.91
C GLN A 17 -8.88 -0.84 -7.52
N PHE A 18 -8.10 -0.01 -8.22
CA PHE A 18 -6.68 0.13 -7.95
C PHE A 18 -6.40 0.72 -6.56
N LEU A 19 -7.25 1.66 -6.14
CA LEU A 19 -7.17 2.23 -4.80
C LEU A 19 -7.43 1.16 -3.74
N ILE A 20 -8.48 0.35 -3.90
CA ILE A 20 -8.79 -0.76 -2.98
C ILE A 20 -7.64 -1.75 -2.92
N GLU A 21 -7.09 -2.15 -4.07
CA GLU A 21 -5.97 -3.10 -4.14
C GLU A 21 -4.72 -2.55 -3.45
N SER A 22 -4.37 -1.29 -3.73
CA SER A 22 -3.21 -0.62 -3.13
C SER A 22 -3.37 -0.43 -1.62
N VAL A 23 -4.56 0.00 -1.17
CA VAL A 23 -4.87 0.16 0.26
C VAL A 23 -4.85 -1.19 0.96
N THR A 24 -5.41 -2.24 0.36
CA THR A 24 -5.42 -3.59 0.93
C THR A 24 -4.00 -4.12 1.13
N ILE A 25 -3.14 -4.02 0.11
CA ILE A 25 -1.73 -4.43 0.20
C ILE A 25 -0.99 -3.63 1.27
N SER A 26 -1.24 -2.32 1.35
CA SER A 26 -0.56 -1.43 2.31
C SER A 26 -1.00 -1.69 3.75
N LEU A 27 -2.28 -2.00 3.97
CA LEU A 27 -2.79 -2.41 5.28
C LEU A 27 -2.19 -3.75 5.71
N ILE A 28 -2.18 -4.75 4.82
CA ILE A 28 -1.56 -6.05 5.10
C ILE A 28 -0.08 -5.88 5.43
N GLY A 29 0.66 -5.12 4.60
CA GLY A 29 2.07 -4.83 4.84
C GLY A 29 2.31 -4.08 6.15
N GLY A 30 1.44 -3.12 6.50
CA GLY A 30 1.50 -2.38 7.76
C GLY A 30 1.29 -3.28 8.97
N VAL A 31 0.29 -4.17 8.94
CA VAL A 31 0.03 -5.13 10.02
C VAL A 31 1.18 -6.12 10.17
N VAL A 32 1.67 -6.69 9.06
CA VAL A 32 2.81 -7.62 9.07
C VAL A 32 4.06 -6.94 9.60
N GLY A 33 4.36 -5.71 9.16
CA GLY A 33 5.50 -4.93 9.65
C GLY A 33 5.41 -4.63 11.15
N LEU A 34 4.21 -4.32 11.66
CA LEU A 34 3.98 -4.07 13.08
C LEU A 34 4.23 -5.34 13.91
N LEU A 35 3.70 -6.48 13.47
CA LEU A 35 3.94 -7.78 14.12
C LEU A 35 5.42 -8.15 14.13
N LEU A 36 6.11 -8.02 12.99
CA LEU A 36 7.55 -8.28 12.91
C LEU A 36 8.36 -7.36 13.82
N GLY A 37 7.99 -6.08 13.91
CA GLY A 37 8.61 -5.11 14.82
C GLY A 37 8.49 -5.51 16.29
N VAL A 38 7.29 -5.92 16.72
CA VAL A 38 7.05 -6.43 18.08
C VAL A 38 7.89 -7.69 18.35
N ILE A 39 7.85 -8.66 17.45
CA ILE A 39 8.60 -9.93 17.58
C ILE A 39 10.11 -9.65 17.69
N THR A 40 10.63 -8.75 16.87
CA THR A 40 12.05 -8.38 16.90
C THR A 40 12.45 -7.79 18.24
N ILE A 41 11.62 -6.90 18.81
CA ILE A 41 11.87 -6.30 20.14
C ILE A 41 11.85 -7.38 21.23
N LEU A 42 10.90 -8.31 21.18
CA LEU A 42 10.79 -9.40 22.16
C LEU A 42 12.00 -10.33 22.12
N ILE A 43 12.42 -10.73 20.92
CA ILE A 43 13.61 -11.57 20.73
C ILE A 43 14.86 -10.83 21.20
N PHE A 44 15.03 -9.57 20.80
CA PHE A 44 16.18 -8.76 21.18
C PHE A 44 16.30 -8.59 22.69
N ASN A 45 15.21 -8.24 23.38
CA ASN A 45 15.18 -8.10 24.83
C ASN A 45 15.45 -9.43 25.56
N SER A 46 15.17 -10.58 24.93
CA SER A 46 15.47 -11.90 25.48
C SER A 46 16.95 -12.27 25.33
N LEU A 47 17.61 -11.80 24.27
CA LEU A 47 19.03 -12.06 23.99
C LEU A 47 19.98 -11.09 24.69
N VAL A 48 19.56 -9.83 24.88
CA VAL A 48 20.38 -8.77 25.47
C VAL A 48 19.60 -8.07 26.59
N PRO A 49 19.53 -8.65 27.80
CA PRO A 49 18.74 -8.11 28.90
C PRO A 49 19.28 -6.77 29.45
N ASP A 50 20.56 -6.48 29.24
CA ASP A 50 21.21 -5.23 29.68
C ASP A 50 20.78 -4.02 28.84
N PHE A 51 20.27 -4.23 27.62
CA PHE A 51 19.85 -3.16 26.72
C PHE A 51 18.37 -3.30 26.36
N LYS A 52 17.50 -2.77 27.24
CA LYS A 52 16.05 -2.84 27.04
C LYS A 52 15.59 -1.88 25.95
N VAL A 53 15.16 -2.44 24.82
CA VAL A 53 14.46 -1.70 23.78
C VAL A 53 13.02 -1.47 24.24
N GLN A 54 12.65 -0.20 24.45
CA GLN A 54 11.32 0.18 24.90
C GLN A 54 10.35 0.33 23.74
N PHE A 55 9.13 -0.20 23.93
CA PHE A 55 8.05 -0.04 22.98
C PHE A 55 7.47 1.38 23.09
N THR A 56 7.65 2.21 22.07
CA THR A 56 7.11 3.58 22.03
C THR A 56 5.90 3.62 21.09
N PRO A 57 4.65 3.66 21.60
CA PRO A 57 3.45 3.59 20.77
C PRO A 57 3.38 4.67 19.69
N TRP A 58 3.92 5.86 19.98
CA TRP A 58 3.97 6.98 19.04
C TRP A 58 4.76 6.65 17.76
N ILE A 59 5.91 5.98 17.89
CA ILE A 59 6.74 5.59 16.74
C ILE A 59 6.01 4.56 15.87
N PHE A 60 5.30 3.62 16.50
CA PHE A 60 4.49 2.64 15.76
C PHE A 60 3.32 3.28 15.01
N MET A 61 2.63 4.24 15.63
CA MET A 61 1.58 5.03 14.96
C MET A 61 2.15 5.83 13.77
N LEU A 62 3.31 6.46 13.94
CA LEU A 62 4.00 7.18 12.86
C LEU A 62 4.39 6.25 11.70
N SER A 63 5.01 5.11 11.99
CA SER A 63 5.40 4.12 10.98
C SER A 63 4.20 3.52 10.26
N PHE A 64 3.12 3.22 10.98
CA PHE A 64 1.87 2.75 10.37
C PHE A 64 1.25 3.82 9.47
N GLY A 65 1.17 5.06 9.95
CA GLY A 65 0.68 6.21 9.17
C GLY A 65 1.52 6.46 7.92
N PHE A 66 2.84 6.33 8.02
CA PHE A 66 3.75 6.43 6.88
C PHE A 66 3.49 5.32 5.85
N SER A 67 3.36 4.06 6.28
CA SER A 67 3.04 2.92 5.40
C SER A 67 1.73 3.13 4.63
N VAL A 68 0.67 3.55 5.35
CA VAL A 68 -0.63 3.87 4.72
C VAL A 68 -0.50 5.04 3.75
N GLY A 69 0.24 6.10 4.12
CA GLY A 69 0.47 7.26 3.27
C GLY A 69 1.18 6.90 1.97
N VAL A 70 2.25 6.09 2.05
CA VAL A 70 2.96 5.54 0.89
C VAL A 70 1.98 4.73 0.03
N GLY A 71 1.20 3.84 0.63
CA GLY A 71 0.17 3.06 -0.03
C GLY A 71 -0.84 3.87 -0.83
N ILE A 72 -1.34 4.95 -0.23
CA ILE A 72 -2.30 5.85 -0.87
C ILE A 72 -1.64 6.62 -2.02
N ILE A 73 -0.44 7.18 -1.81
CA ILE A 73 0.26 7.94 -2.85
C ILE A 73 0.55 7.05 -4.07
N PHE A 74 1.13 5.87 -3.83
CA PHE A 74 1.45 4.91 -4.89
C PHE A 74 0.22 4.18 -5.44
N GLY A 75 -0.94 4.21 -4.79
CA GLY A 75 -2.19 3.72 -5.36
C GLY A 75 -2.89 4.75 -6.25
N VAL A 76 -2.98 5.99 -5.76
CA VAL A 76 -3.70 7.09 -6.44
C VAL A 76 -2.94 7.58 -7.68
N PHE A 77 -1.62 7.70 -7.62
CA PHE A 77 -0.81 8.21 -8.73
C PHE A 77 -0.91 7.35 -10.01
N PRO A 78 -0.64 6.03 -9.99
CA PRO A 78 -0.79 5.19 -11.18
C PRO A 78 -2.26 5.01 -11.56
N ALA A 79 -3.20 4.97 -10.60
CA ALA A 79 -4.63 4.90 -10.91
C ALA A 79 -5.10 6.10 -11.74
N ARG A 80 -4.70 7.31 -11.35
CA ARG A 80 -4.98 8.54 -12.11
C ARG A 80 -4.32 8.50 -13.49
N ARG A 81 -3.10 7.99 -13.60
CA ARG A 81 -2.39 7.85 -14.86
C ARG A 81 -3.10 6.86 -15.80
N ALA A 82 -3.56 5.72 -15.30
CA ALA A 82 -4.31 4.71 -16.04
C ALA A 82 -5.71 5.21 -16.47
N ALA A 83 -6.41 5.92 -15.58
CA ALA A 83 -7.70 6.52 -15.89
C ALA A 83 -7.64 7.61 -16.98
N ASN A 84 -6.48 8.23 -17.18
CA ASN A 84 -6.27 9.25 -18.20
C ASN A 84 -5.69 8.73 -19.52
N MET A 85 -5.40 7.42 -19.65
CA MET A 85 -4.97 6.85 -20.92
C MET A 85 -6.09 6.89 -21.95
N ASN A 86 -5.78 7.31 -23.17
CA ASN A 86 -6.74 7.32 -24.27
C ASN A 86 -7.06 5.87 -24.69
N PRO A 87 -8.35 5.45 -24.72
CA PRO A 87 -8.75 4.10 -25.13
C PRO A 87 -8.26 3.72 -26.52
N ILE A 88 -8.09 4.71 -27.39
CA ILE A 88 -7.66 4.55 -28.79
C ILE A 88 -6.19 4.12 -28.86
N ASP A 89 -5.33 4.58 -27.95
CA ASP A 89 -3.92 4.17 -27.89
C ASP A 89 -3.75 2.76 -27.29
N ALA A 90 -4.68 2.33 -26.43
CA ALA A 90 -4.67 1.00 -25.83
C ALA A 90 -5.07 -0.12 -26.80
N LEU A 91 -5.80 0.21 -27.88
CA LEU A 91 -6.23 -0.73 -28.93
C LEU A 91 -5.28 -0.77 -30.14
N ARG A 92 -4.38 0.22 -30.28
CA ARG A 92 -3.47 0.34 -31.43
C ARG A 92 -2.12 -0.37 -31.22
N TYR A 93 -1.91 -0.93 -30.03
CA TYR A 93 -0.73 -1.70 -29.64
C TYR A 93 -1.00 -3.21 -29.50
N GLU A 94 -2.17 -3.67 -29.96
CA GLU A 94 -2.36 -5.07 -30.40
C GLU A 94 -2.13 -5.16 -31.91
#